data_AF-A0A936WJU7-F1
#
_entry.id   AF-A0A936WJU7-F1
#
_cell.length_a   1.000
_cell.length_b   1.000
_cell.length_c   1.000
_cell.angle_alpha   90.00
_cell.angle_beta   90.00
_cell.angle_gamma   90.00
#
_symmetry.space_group_name_H-M   'P 1'
#
loop_
_entity.id
_entity.type
_entity.pdbx_description
1 polymer ?
#
loop_
_entity_poly.entity_id
_entity_poly.type
_entity_poly.pdbx_seq_one_letter_code
_entity_poly.pdbx_strand_id
1 'polypeptide(L)' 'MKHELRQVVNGILYVNKTGCQWRQVPEEFGNWITLYFQFKRMRERGVWDHAHHAARTSTGTRREAGHAHCGDH' A
#
# COMPACT_ATOMS: atom_id res chain seq x y z
N MET A 1 -13.89 -0.18 17.88
CA MET A 1 -12.62 0.09 17.17
C MET A 1 -12.59 -0.72 15.88
N LYS A 2 -12.68 -0.07 14.70
CA LYS A 2 -12.72 -0.73 13.37
C LYS A 2 -11.55 -0.25 12.49
N HIS A 3 -10.33 -0.21 13.04
CA HIS A 3 -9.17 0.34 12.32
C HIS A 3 -8.06 -0.68 11.99
N GLU A 4 -8.20 -1.95 12.36
CA GLU A 4 -7.13 -2.94 12.12
C GLU A 4 -6.92 -3.25 10.62
N LEU A 5 -7.99 -3.56 9.88
CA LEU A 5 -7.83 -4.09 8.52
C LEU A 5 -7.35 -3.05 7.50
N ARG A 6 -7.86 -1.80 7.60
CA ARG A 6 -7.47 -0.73 6.68
C ARG A 6 -6.02 -0.30 6.90
N GLN A 7 -5.57 -0.22 8.16
CA GLN A 7 -4.18 0.11 8.47
C GLN A 7 -3.24 -1.00 8.01
N VAL A 8 -3.62 -2.27 8.22
CA VAL A 8 -2.84 -3.41 7.74
C VAL A 8 -2.70 -3.40 6.22
N VAL A 9 -3.80 -3.20 5.50
CA VAL A 9 -3.78 -3.12 4.03
C VAL A 9 -2.95 -1.92 3.57
N ASN A 10 -3.07 -0.76 4.22
CA ASN A 10 -2.26 0.42 3.91
C ASN A 10 -0.76 0.17 4.12
N GLY A 11 -0.36 -0.50 5.21
CA GLY A 11 1.05 -0.87 5.45
C GLY A 11 1.59 -1.83 4.41
N ILE A 12 0.80 -2.81 3.98
CA ILE A 12 1.16 -3.73 2.89
C ILE A 12 1.31 -2.97 1.56
N LEU A 13 0.38 -2.06 1.24
CA LEU A 13 0.45 -1.24 0.04
C LEU A 13 1.65 -0.29 0.07
N TYR A 14 1.98 0.26 1.24
CA TYR A 14 3.16 1.10 1.43
C TYR A 14 4.42 0.34 1.04
N VAL A 15 4.64 -0.84 1.62
CA VAL A 15 5.80 -1.71 1.30
C VAL A 15 5.86 -2.06 -0.19
N ASN A 16 4.72 -2.42 -0.79
CA ASN A 16 4.67 -2.76 -2.21
C ASN A 16 4.93 -1.56 -3.13
N LYS A 17 4.56 -0.35 -2.70
CA LYS A 17 4.76 0.89 -3.48
C LYS A 17 6.19 1.42 -3.35
N THR A 18 6.78 1.37 -2.16
CA THR A 18 8.10 1.95 -1.88
C THR A 18 9.24 0.95 -2.05
N GLY A 19 8.96 -0.36 -1.98
CA GLY A 19 9.98 -1.40 -1.96
C GLY A 19 10.79 -1.45 -0.65
N CYS A 20 10.36 -0.73 0.39
CA CYS A 20 11.05 -0.73 1.68
C CYS A 20 10.97 -2.11 2.35
N GLN A 21 11.97 -2.44 3.16
CA GLN A 21 11.95 -3.68 3.95
C GLN A 21 10.81 -3.63 4.98
N TRP A 22 10.15 -4.77 5.25
CA TRP A 22 9.06 -4.87 6.22
C TRP A 22 9.41 -4.31 7.61
N ARG A 23 10.68 -4.45 8.03
CA ARG A 23 11.19 -3.93 9.32
C ARG A 23 11.36 -2.40 9.36
N GLN A 24 11.19 -1.73 8.23
CA GLN A 24 11.29 -0.28 8.10
C GLN A 24 9.90 0.36 7.95
N VAL A 25 8.83 -0.44 8.09
CA VAL A 25 7.47 0.09 8.04
C VAL A 25 7.21 0.92 9.29
N PRO A 26 6.70 2.15 9.15
CA PRO A 26 6.31 2.97 10.30
C PRO A 26 5.28 2.25 11.18
N GLU A 27 5.44 2.35 12.50
CA GLU A 27 4.54 1.72 13.47
C GLU A 27 3.10 2.26 13.41
N GLU A 28 2.86 3.38 12.72
CA GLU A 28 1.53 3.93 12.46
C GLU A 28 0.63 2.97 11.67
N PHE A 29 1.22 2.05 10.91
CA PHE A 29 0.52 0.99 10.18
C PHE A 29 0.33 -0.28 11.02
N GLY A 30 0.89 -0.33 12.22
CA GLY A 30 0.91 -1.48 13.10
C GLY A 30 2.16 -2.34 12.99
N ASN A 31 2.17 -3.46 13.71
CA ASN A 31 3.32 -4.34 13.78
C ASN A 31 3.60 -5.00 12.41
N TRP A 32 4.82 -4.80 11.90
CA TRP A 32 5.29 -5.36 10.62
C TRP A 32 5.12 -6.87 10.52
N ILE A 33 5.18 -7.60 11.64
CA ILE A 33 4.96 -9.04 11.70
C ILE A 33 3.53 -9.36 11.26
N THR A 34 2.55 -8.63 11.80
CA THR A 34 1.13 -8.76 11.43
C THR A 34 0.91 -8.44 9.95
N LEU A 35 1.53 -7.37 9.45
CA LEU A 35 1.47 -6.99 8.04
C LEU A 35 1.99 -8.11 7.13
N TYR A 36 3.14 -8.67 7.47
CA TYR A 36 3.76 -9.76 6.72
C TYR A 36 2.90 -11.03 6.74
N PHE A 37 2.37 -11.43 7.90
CA PHE A 37 1.49 -12.60 8.00
C PHE A 37 0.22 -12.43 7.19
N GLN A 38 -0.39 -11.25 7.21
CA GLN A 38 -1.60 -10.97 6.42
C GLN A 38 -1.30 -10.93 4.93
N PHE A 39 -0.17 -10.33 4.53
CA PHE A 39 0.31 -10.39 3.15
C PHE A 39 0.51 -11.83 2.67
N LYS A 40 1.22 -12.65 3.46
CA LYS A 40 1.44 -14.07 3.18
C LYS A 40 0.12 -14.82 3.02
N ARG A 41 -0.83 -14.62 3.95
CA ARG A 41 -2.17 -15.22 3.88
C ARG A 41 -2.96 -14.79 2.64
N MET A 42 -2.82 -13.53 2.19
CA MET A 42 -3.45 -13.04 0.97
C MET A 42 -2.81 -13.61 -0.30
N ARG A 43 -1.49 -13.83 -0.30
CA ARG A 43 -0.77 -14.52 -1.38
C ARG A 43 -1.19 -15.98 -1.48
N GLU A 44 -1.24 -16.69 -0.36
CA GLU A 44 -1.69 -18.10 -0.30
C GLU A 44 -3.13 -18.28 -0.78
N ARG A 45 -3.98 -17.26 -0.61
CA ARG A 45 -5.38 -17.26 -1.08
C ARG A 45 -5.55 -16.79 -2.53
N GLY A 46 -4.48 -16.37 -3.21
CA GLY A 46 -4.54 -15.82 -4.58
C GLY A 46 -5.24 -14.45 -4.70
N VAL A 47 -5.67 -13.85 -3.58
CA VAL A 47 -6.37 -12.55 -3.55
C VAL A 47 -5.46 -11.44 -4.06
N TRP A 48 -4.17 -11.53 -3.74
CA TRP A 48 -3.18 -10.54 -4.15
C TRP A 48 -2.92 -10.57 -5.67
N ASP A 49 -2.90 -11.75 -6.28
CA ASP A 49 -2.71 -11.90 -7.72
C ASP A 49 -3.89 -11.32 -8.50
N HIS A 50 -5.12 -11.53 -8.03
CA HIS A 50 -6.32 -10.90 -8.60
C HIS A 50 -6.30 -9.36 -8.45
N ALA A 51 -5.89 -8.84 -7.29
CA ALA A 51 -5.83 -7.40 -7.05
C ALA A 51 -4.80 -6.70 -7.97
N HIS A 52 -3.61 -7.29 -8.14
CA HIS A 52 -2.60 -6.76 -9.06
C HIS A 52 -3.02 -6.85 -10.52
N HIS A 53 -3.69 -7.93 -10.91
CA HIS A 53 -4.22 -8.06 -12.27
C HIS A 53 -5.25 -6.97 -12.57
N ALA A 54 -6.20 -6.71 -11.65
CA ALA A 54 -7.20 -5.66 -11.81
C ALA A 54 -6.60 -4.24 -11.82
N ALA A 55 -5.55 -3.99 -11.01
CA ALA A 55 -4.87 -2.70 -10.96
C ALA A 55 -4.15 -2.35 -12.28
N ARG A 56 -3.63 -3.34 -13.01
CA ARG A 56 -2.99 -3.12 -14.32
C ARG A 56 -3.99 -2.71 -15.40
N THR A 57 -5.24 -3.17 -15.31
CA THR A 57 -6.30 -2.81 -16.27
C THR A 57 -6.86 -1.40 -16.03
N SER A 58 -6.65 -0.82 -14.84
CA SER A 58 -7.25 0.46 -14.43
C SER A 58 -6.27 1.65 -14.40
N THR A 59 -5.00 1.46 -14.78
CA THR A 59 -4.06 2.56 -15.04
C THR A 59 -4.35 3.24 -16.37
N GLY A 60 -5.44 4.01 -16.37
CA GLY A 60 -5.87 4.86 -17.46
C GLY A 60 -6.59 6.10 -16.95
N THR A 61 -6.05 6.77 -15.91
CA THR A 61 -6.30 8.20 -15.57
C THR A 61 -5.48 8.56 -14.33
N ARG A 62 -4.18 8.83 -14.49
CA ARG A 62 -3.50 9.76 -13.59
C ARG A 62 -3.79 11.15 -14.13
N ARG A 63 -4.85 11.80 -13.63
CA ARG A 63 -4.96 13.26 -13.76
C ARG A 63 -4.04 13.86 -12.72
N GLU A 64 -3.02 14.50 -13.24
CA GLU A 64 -2.01 15.27 -12.53
C GLU A 64 -2.72 16.54 -12.06
N ALA A 65 -3.11 16.59 -10.80
CA ALA A 65 -3.65 17.79 -10.17
C ALA A 65 -2.54 18.42 -9.32
N GLY A 66 -1.87 19.40 -9.91
CA GLY A 66 -1.43 20.62 -9.24
C GLY A 66 -0.34 20.50 -8.18
N HIS A 67 0.92 20.41 -8.62
CA HIS A 67 2.01 21.03 -7.86
C HIS A 67 2.13 22.48 -8.34
N ALA A 68 1.40 23.39 -7.69
CA ALA A 68 1.55 24.83 -7.87
C ALA A 68 1.97 25.41 -6.53
N HIS A 69 3.24 25.82 -6.42
CA HIS A 69 3.69 27.10 -5.86
C HIS A 69 5.21 27.05 -5.64
N CYS A 70 6.00 27.28 -6.69
CA CYS A 70 7.28 27.92 -6.51
C CYS A 70 7.00 29.42 -6.53
N GLY A 71 7.15 30.07 -5.38
CA GLY A 71 7.36 31.51 -5.35
C GLY A 71 8.79 31.78 -5.76
N ASP A 72 8.99 32.81 -6.57
CA ASP A 72 10.29 33.49 -6.64
C ASP A 72 10.03 35.00 -6.64
N HIS A 73 11.00 35.69 -6.06
CA HIS A 73 10.95 37.08 -5.63
C HIS A 73 11.02 38.07 -6.81
#